data_AF-A0AAC8ZA87-F1
#
_entry.id   AF-A0AAC8ZA87-F1
#
_cell.length_a   1.000
_cell.length_b   1.000
_cell.length_c   1.000
_cell.angle_alpha   90.00
_cell.angle_beta   90.00
_cell.angle_gamma   90.00
#
_symmetry.space_group_name_H-M   'P 1'
#
loop_
_entity.id
_entity.type
_entity.pdbx_description
1 polymer ?
#
loop_
_entity_poly.entity_id
_entity_poly.type
_entity_poly.pdbx_seq_one_letter_code
_entity_poly.pdbx_strand_id
1 'polypeptide(L)'
;MFEVFNKIISSSLSMAFLGVLSWSAAYSYGWAQSYYYGFPWWYVEVGASNVARSLVYVLYVTFIIFVTYLIGVFLLIKTKPFLSLSCIRLVRAAIIFLVGLLPILIISTLLIGKISQKALLIYLGLVFVLTCLFHNAINRHLSSINLREIMHFFQDHKSYVLLSTYLYFVFFAFVIGYLKPCFKSQFDMLEVNDKMYYVLAKYHKTFILSKELVDNGNFYLYELNPNELGHIQIVSINKSF
;
A
#
# COMPACT_ATOMS: atom_id res chain seq x y z
N MET A 1 -26.48 -11.93 11.92
CA MET A 1 -25.39 -11.25 11.19
C MET A 1 -24.02 -11.69 11.72
N PHE A 2 -23.78 -11.62 13.04
CA PHE A 2 -22.54 -12.09 13.67
C PHE A 2 -22.24 -13.59 13.49
N GLU A 3 -23.24 -14.48 13.60
CA GLU A 3 -23.02 -15.93 13.40
C GLU A 3 -22.58 -16.29 11.97
N VAL A 4 -23.12 -15.60 10.97
CA VAL A 4 -22.74 -15.80 9.56
C VAL A 4 -21.31 -15.33 9.32
N PHE A 5 -20.92 -14.19 9.91
CA PHE A 5 -19.54 -13.71 9.90
C PHE A 5 -18.58 -14.70 10.59
N ASN A 6 -18.94 -15.19 11.77
CA ASN A 6 -18.13 -16.19 12.49
C ASN A 6 -17.95 -17.48 11.69
N LYS A 7 -19.00 -17.97 11.02
CA LYS A 7 -18.94 -19.18 10.18
C LYS A 7 -18.08 -18.99 8.92
N ILE A 8 -18.02 -17.78 8.38
CA ILE A 8 -17.14 -17.44 7.25
C ILE A 8 -15.67 -17.38 7.72
N ILE A 9 -15.42 -16.69 8.84
CA ILE A 9 -14.08 -16.51 9.43
C ILE A 9 -13.49 -17.83 9.93
N SER A 10 -14.31 -18.69 10.55
CA SER A 10 -13.88 -19.98 11.11
C SER A 10 -13.76 -21.10 10.08
N SER A 11 -14.05 -20.83 8.80
CA SER A 11 -13.89 -21.83 7.74
C SER A 11 -12.42 -22.07 7.44
N SER A 12 -12.05 -23.34 7.22
CA SER A 12 -10.70 -23.74 6.80
C SER A 12 -10.24 -23.00 5.53
N LEU A 13 -11.16 -22.73 4.61
CA LEU A 13 -10.93 -21.94 3.40
C LEU A 13 -10.51 -20.49 3.72
N SER A 14 -11.12 -19.86 4.72
CA SER A 14 -10.77 -18.50 5.14
C SER A 14 -9.38 -18.44 5.76
N MET A 15 -9.01 -19.43 6.59
CA MET A 15 -7.67 -19.48 7.16
C MET A 15 -6.59 -19.79 6.13
N ALA A 16 -6.86 -20.71 5.19
CA ALA A 16 -5.96 -20.95 4.07
C ALA A 16 -5.79 -19.70 3.20
N PHE A 17 -6.89 -19.00 2.91
CA PHE A 17 -6.86 -17.73 2.19
C PHE A 17 -6.02 -16.67 2.90
N LEU A 18 -6.24 -16.46 4.20
CA LEU A 18 -5.46 -15.50 4.99
C LEU A 18 -3.98 -15.87 5.01
N GLY A 19 -3.64 -17.15 5.12
CA GLY A 19 -2.26 -17.63 5.00
C GLY A 19 -1.64 -17.23 3.66
N VAL A 20 -2.25 -17.65 2.55
CA VAL A 20 -1.75 -17.35 1.19
C VAL A 20 -1.66 -15.84 0.94
N LEU A 21 -2.67 -15.08 1.35
CA LEU A 21 -2.71 -13.62 1.26
C LEU A 21 -1.52 -12.98 1.99
N SER A 22 -1.29 -13.41 3.23
CA SER A 22 -0.27 -12.88 4.13
C SER A 22 1.14 -13.12 3.57
N TRP A 23 1.41 -14.33 3.10
CA TRP A 23 2.68 -14.67 2.46
C TRP A 23 2.87 -13.95 1.12
N SER A 24 1.83 -13.90 0.29
CA SER A 24 1.88 -13.22 -1.01
C SER A 24 2.13 -11.71 -0.87
N ALA A 25 1.46 -11.06 0.09
CA ALA A 25 1.67 -9.65 0.38
C ALA A 25 3.11 -9.37 0.84
N ALA A 26 3.69 -10.24 1.66
CA ALA A 26 5.06 -10.10 2.13
C ALA A 26 6.09 -10.31 1.02
N TYR A 27 5.88 -11.28 0.13
CA TYR A 27 6.73 -11.46 -1.06
C TYR A 27 6.63 -10.27 -2.00
N SER A 28 5.41 -9.83 -2.30
CA SER A 28 5.15 -8.66 -3.15
C SER A 28 5.84 -7.40 -2.62
N TYR A 29 5.77 -7.19 -1.30
CA TYR A 29 6.48 -6.11 -0.62
C TYR A 29 8.00 -6.22 -0.76
N GLY A 30 8.57 -7.41 -0.59
CA GLY A 30 10.01 -7.64 -0.73
C GLY A 30 10.51 -7.50 -2.18
N TRP A 31 9.75 -8.01 -3.15
CA TRP A 31 10.03 -7.82 -4.58
C TRP A 31 10.02 -6.35 -4.98
N ALA A 32 9.12 -5.56 -4.39
CA ALA A 32 9.09 -4.14 -4.63
C ALA A 32 10.34 -3.42 -4.10
N GLN A 33 10.90 -3.86 -2.97
CA GLN A 33 12.18 -3.35 -2.46
C GLN A 33 13.35 -3.77 -3.35
N SER A 34 13.37 -5.04 -3.77
CA SER A 34 14.33 -5.55 -4.76
C SER A 34 14.31 -4.73 -6.05
N TYR A 35 13.13 -4.45 -6.57
CA TYR A 35 12.96 -3.62 -7.76
C TYR A 35 13.43 -2.18 -7.55
N TYR A 36 13.15 -1.57 -6.39
CA TYR A 36 13.61 -0.21 -6.07
C TYR A 36 15.13 -0.11 -5.99
N TYR A 37 15.78 -1.05 -5.29
CA TYR A 37 17.22 -1.01 -5.07
C TYR A 37 18.04 -1.65 -6.20
N GLY A 38 17.40 -2.40 -7.10
CA GLY A 38 18.02 -3.04 -8.26
C GLY A 38 18.66 -4.41 -7.99
N PHE A 39 18.56 -4.97 -6.78
CA PHE A 39 19.11 -6.29 -6.48
C PHE A 39 18.17 -7.41 -6.95
N PRO A 40 18.66 -8.63 -7.25
CA PRO A 40 17.81 -9.68 -7.79
C PRO A 40 16.72 -10.20 -6.84
N TRP A 41 15.50 -10.35 -7.39
CA TRP A 41 14.30 -10.75 -6.65
C TRP A 41 14.33 -12.15 -6.02
N TRP A 42 15.17 -13.07 -6.52
CA TRP A 42 15.33 -14.41 -5.93
C TRP A 42 16.04 -14.42 -4.58
N TYR A 43 16.67 -13.31 -4.17
CA TYR A 43 17.23 -13.15 -2.82
C TYR A 43 16.21 -12.64 -1.80
N VAL A 44 14.97 -12.35 -2.22
CA VAL A 44 13.91 -11.93 -1.32
C VAL A 44 13.40 -13.12 -0.53
N GLU A 45 13.72 -13.14 0.77
CA GLU A 45 13.21 -14.15 1.70
C GLU A 45 12.09 -13.57 2.58
N VAL A 46 11.03 -14.32 2.78
CA VAL A 46 9.92 -13.90 3.63
C VAL A 46 9.94 -14.67 4.93
N GLY A 47 10.11 -13.96 6.04
CA GLY A 47 9.87 -14.47 7.39
C GLY A 47 8.56 -13.93 7.98
N ALA A 48 8.13 -14.49 9.11
CA ALA A 48 6.93 -14.06 9.82
C ALA A 48 6.93 -12.55 10.17
N SER A 49 8.10 -11.97 10.44
CA SER A 49 8.25 -10.53 10.69
C SER A 49 7.96 -9.66 9.46
N ASN A 50 8.28 -10.14 8.25
CA ASN A 50 7.98 -9.46 7.00
C ASN A 50 6.48 -9.53 6.67
N VAL A 51 5.85 -10.65 7.00
CA VAL A 51 4.39 -10.82 6.92
C VAL A 51 3.66 -9.82 7.81
N ALA A 52 4.01 -9.75 9.09
CA ALA A 52 3.37 -8.82 10.01
C ALA A 52 3.50 -7.36 9.54
N ARG A 53 4.69 -6.94 9.12
CA ARG A 53 4.94 -5.56 8.64
C ARG A 53 4.16 -5.22 7.38
N SER A 54 4.21 -6.08 6.36
CA SER A 54 3.54 -5.83 5.08
C SER A 54 2.02 -5.69 5.26
N LEU A 55 1.39 -6.58 6.04
CA LEU A 55 -0.04 -6.49 6.36
C LEU A 55 -0.39 -5.25 7.15
N VAL A 56 0.38 -4.91 8.19
CA VAL A 56 0.15 -3.70 8.98
C VAL A 56 0.19 -2.45 8.10
N TYR A 57 1.13 -2.37 7.16
CA TYR A 57 1.16 -1.24 6.23
C TYR A 57 -0.06 -1.16 5.32
N VAL A 58 -0.48 -2.29 4.73
CA VAL A 58 -1.68 -2.32 3.87
C VAL A 58 -2.93 -1.95 4.67
N LEU A 59 -3.08 -2.49 5.88
CA LEU A 59 -4.19 -2.17 6.78
C LEU A 59 -4.18 -0.69 7.19
N TYR A 60 -2.99 -0.13 7.47
CA TYR A 60 -2.84 1.28 7.82
C TYR A 60 -3.26 2.21 6.67
N VAL A 61 -2.80 1.94 5.45
CA VAL A 61 -3.21 2.70 4.26
C VAL A 61 -4.72 2.56 4.02
N THR A 62 -5.27 1.35 4.16
CA THR A 62 -6.70 1.08 4.06
C THR A 62 -7.50 1.88 5.10
N PHE A 63 -7.01 1.96 6.33
CA PHE A 63 -7.62 2.72 7.41
C PHE A 63 -7.63 4.22 7.11
N ILE A 64 -6.54 4.79 6.60
CA ILE A 64 -6.48 6.20 6.17
C ILE A 64 -7.53 6.47 5.09
N ILE A 65 -7.55 5.64 4.03
CA ILE A 65 -8.52 5.75 2.93
C ILE A 65 -9.95 5.71 3.47
N PHE A 66 -10.24 4.80 4.40
CA PHE A 66 -11.53 4.66 5.05
C PHE A 66 -11.93 5.90 5.85
N VAL A 67 -11.04 6.43 6.68
CA VAL A 67 -11.30 7.65 7.46
C VAL A 67 -11.53 8.85 6.55
N THR A 68 -10.70 9.03 5.51
CA THR A 68 -10.89 10.10 4.51
C THR A 68 -12.23 9.99 3.80
N TYR A 69 -12.67 8.77 3.45
CA TYR A 69 -13.99 8.53 2.88
C TYR A 69 -15.12 8.91 3.84
N LEU A 70 -15.03 8.50 5.12
CA LEU A 70 -16.02 8.86 6.14
C LEU A 70 -16.14 10.37 6.33
N ILE A 71 -15.01 11.09 6.36
CA ILE A 71 -15.00 12.55 6.43
C ILE A 71 -15.71 13.14 5.20
N GLY A 72 -15.41 12.67 3.99
CA GLY A 72 -16.08 13.11 2.77
C GLY A 72 -17.59 12.88 2.80
N VAL A 73 -18.04 11.71 3.23
CA VAL A 73 -19.46 11.38 3.37
C VAL A 73 -20.14 12.25 4.44
N PHE A 74 -19.49 12.46 5.58
CA PHE A 74 -20.02 13.32 6.65
C PHE A 74 -20.22 14.75 6.16
N LEU A 75 -19.25 15.32 5.44
CA LEU A 75 -19.36 16.63 4.81
C LEU A 75 -20.53 16.66 3.80
N LEU A 76 -20.68 15.62 2.98
CA LEU A 76 -21.79 15.51 2.03
C LEU A 76 -23.16 15.48 2.72
N ILE A 77 -23.29 14.78 3.85
CA ILE A 77 -24.54 14.75 4.63
C ILE A 77 -24.87 16.13 5.19
N LYS A 78 -23.86 16.86 5.70
CA LYS A 78 -24.04 18.20 6.24
C LYS A 78 -24.38 19.24 5.17
N THR A 79 -23.84 19.11 3.96
CA THR A 79 -24.12 20.04 2.85
C THR A 79 -25.36 19.68 2.04
N LYS A 80 -25.86 18.44 2.15
CA LYS A 80 -27.06 17.93 1.47
C LYS A 80 -28.28 18.88 1.49
N PRO A 81 -28.69 19.49 2.63
CA PRO A 81 -29.87 20.36 2.66
C PRO A 81 -29.70 21.68 1.88
N PHE A 82 -28.46 22.07 1.57
CA PHE A 82 -28.15 23.34 0.88
C PHE A 82 -27.85 23.15 -0.61
N LEU A 83 -27.82 21.90 -1.10
CA LEU A 83 -27.35 21.57 -2.44
C LEU A 83 -28.44 20.92 -3.28
N SER A 84 -28.48 21.27 -4.58
CA SER A 84 -29.37 20.62 -5.54
C SER A 84 -29.00 19.16 -5.75
N LEU A 85 -29.96 18.34 -6.22
CA LEU A 85 -29.76 16.91 -6.43
C LEU A 85 -28.59 16.61 -7.39
N SER A 86 -28.44 17.41 -8.45
CA SER A 86 -27.31 17.31 -9.39
C SER A 86 -25.97 17.62 -8.74
N CYS A 87 -25.93 18.59 -7.82
CA CYS A 87 -24.73 18.96 -7.10
C CYS A 87 -24.32 17.86 -6.11
N ILE A 88 -25.29 17.25 -5.40
CA ILE A 88 -25.03 16.09 -4.54
C ILE A 88 -24.44 14.92 -5.34
N ARG A 89 -24.93 14.69 -6.56
CA ARG A 89 -24.41 13.65 -7.46
C ARG A 89 -22.95 13.88 -7.83
N LEU A 90 -22.60 15.11 -8.17
CA LEU A 90 -21.22 15.53 -8.47
C LEU A 90 -20.31 15.38 -7.25
N VAL A 91 -20.72 15.89 -6.07
CA VAL A 91 -19.90 15.82 -4.85
C VAL A 91 -19.66 14.36 -4.44
N ARG A 92 -20.64 13.48 -4.57
CA ARG A 92 -20.46 12.04 -4.27
C ARG A 92 -19.44 11.39 -5.20
N ALA A 93 -19.52 11.65 -6.50
CA ALA A 93 -18.57 11.14 -7.47
C ALA A 93 -17.16 11.72 -7.22
N ALA A 94 -17.07 13.01 -6.86
CA ALA A 94 -15.82 13.66 -6.48
C ALA A 94 -15.16 12.96 -5.28
N ILE A 95 -15.93 12.67 -4.22
CA ILE A 95 -15.42 11.95 -3.04
C ILE A 95 -14.88 10.57 -3.43
N ILE A 96 -15.60 9.82 -4.27
CA ILE A 96 -15.18 8.48 -4.71
C ILE A 96 -13.88 8.54 -5.51
N PHE A 97 -13.77 9.46 -6.47
CA PHE A 97 -12.56 9.60 -7.27
C PHE A 97 -11.38 10.16 -6.46
N LEU A 98 -11.64 11.11 -5.56
CA LEU A 98 -10.62 11.63 -4.65
C LEU A 98 -10.05 10.52 -3.76
N VAL A 99 -10.92 9.66 -3.21
CA VAL A 99 -10.47 8.54 -2.36
C VAL A 99 -9.80 7.44 -3.20
N GLY A 100 -10.36 7.11 -4.36
CA GLY A 100 -9.88 6.03 -5.23
C GLY A 100 -8.54 6.33 -5.90
N LEU A 101 -8.28 7.59 -6.25
CA LEU A 101 -7.02 8.02 -6.89
C LEU A 101 -5.96 8.50 -5.89
N LEU A 102 -6.31 8.62 -4.60
CA LEU A 102 -5.37 8.99 -3.54
C LEU A 102 -4.08 8.14 -3.56
N PRO A 103 -4.12 6.81 -3.74
CA PRO A 103 -2.91 6.00 -3.83
C PRO A 103 -2.00 6.41 -5.00
N ILE A 104 -2.56 6.81 -6.13
CA ILE A 104 -1.81 7.26 -7.31
C ILE A 104 -1.13 8.60 -7.05
N LEU A 105 -1.82 9.54 -6.40
CA LEU A 105 -1.23 10.81 -5.98
C LEU A 105 -0.07 10.56 -5.01
N ILE A 106 -0.27 9.68 -4.02
CA ILE A 106 0.76 9.28 -3.08
C ILE A 106 1.95 8.70 -3.87
N ILE A 107 1.76 7.70 -4.74
CA ILE A 107 2.85 7.13 -5.56
C ILE A 107 3.59 8.21 -6.36
N SER A 108 2.88 9.12 -7.02
CA SER A 108 3.46 10.16 -7.87
C SER A 108 4.27 11.21 -7.09
N THR A 109 3.78 11.64 -5.93
CA THR A 109 4.49 12.62 -5.08
C THR A 109 5.72 11.99 -4.42
N LEU A 110 5.73 10.67 -4.26
CA LEU A 110 6.82 9.93 -3.65
C LEU A 110 7.92 9.50 -4.61
N LEU A 111 7.58 9.24 -5.88
CA LEU A 111 8.57 9.07 -6.95
C LEU A 111 9.40 10.36 -7.15
N ILE A 112 8.78 11.51 -6.96
CA ILE A 112 9.40 12.83 -7.16
C ILE A 112 10.08 13.34 -5.87
N GLY A 113 9.85 12.67 -4.73
CA GLY A 113 10.44 13.03 -3.43
C GLY A 113 9.90 14.34 -2.81
N LYS A 114 9.01 15.05 -3.52
CA LYS A 114 8.35 16.29 -3.11
C LYS A 114 6.91 16.30 -3.63
N ILE A 115 6.01 16.94 -2.88
CA ILE A 115 4.65 17.23 -3.38
C ILE A 115 4.80 18.30 -4.48
N SER A 116 4.96 17.85 -5.72
CA SER A 116 4.98 18.73 -6.87
C SER A 116 3.59 19.38 -7.01
N GLN A 117 3.55 20.72 -6.95
CA GLN A 117 2.32 21.47 -7.19
C GLN A 117 1.69 21.08 -8.53
N LYS A 118 2.50 20.73 -9.53
CA LYS A 118 2.04 20.23 -10.83
C LYS A 118 1.37 18.87 -10.71
N ALA A 119 1.91 17.94 -9.94
CA ALA A 119 1.31 16.62 -9.72
C ALA A 119 -0.02 16.73 -8.96
N LEU A 120 -0.10 17.61 -7.96
CA LEU A 120 -1.34 17.90 -7.24
C LEU A 120 -2.40 18.50 -8.17
N LEU A 121 -2.01 19.45 -9.04
CA LEU A 121 -2.92 20.06 -10.02
C LEU A 121 -3.41 19.04 -11.05
N ILE A 122 -2.53 18.18 -11.57
CA ILE A 122 -2.89 17.09 -12.50
C ILE A 122 -3.87 16.14 -11.81
N TYR A 123 -3.62 15.76 -10.56
CA TYR A 123 -4.51 14.90 -9.79
C TYR A 123 -5.89 15.54 -9.60
N LEU A 124 -5.95 16.79 -9.14
CA LEU A 124 -7.22 17.50 -8.96
C LEU A 124 -7.96 17.66 -10.28
N GLY A 125 -7.23 17.97 -11.36
CA GLY A 125 -7.78 18.05 -12.72
C GLY A 125 -8.35 16.72 -13.20
N LEU A 126 -7.64 15.61 -12.98
CA LEU A 126 -8.07 14.28 -13.37
C LEU A 126 -9.29 13.81 -12.55
N VAL A 127 -9.30 14.06 -11.24
CA VAL A 127 -10.47 13.84 -10.37
C VAL A 127 -11.67 14.65 -10.89
N PHE A 128 -11.46 15.92 -11.24
CA PHE A 128 -12.52 16.78 -11.75
C PHE A 128 -13.09 16.28 -13.08
N VAL A 129 -12.23 15.95 -14.05
CA VAL A 129 -12.63 15.41 -15.36
C VAL A 129 -13.42 14.11 -15.20
N LEU A 130 -12.90 13.15 -14.42
CA LEU A 130 -13.59 11.88 -14.18
C LEU A 130 -14.92 12.08 -13.45
N THR A 131 -14.96 13.01 -12.50
CA THR A 131 -16.20 13.38 -11.81
C THR A 131 -17.24 13.88 -12.80
N CYS A 132 -16.89 14.83 -13.67
CA CYS A 132 -17.80 15.35 -14.68
C CYS A 132 -18.28 14.27 -15.66
N LEU A 133 -17.40 13.36 -16.09
CA LEU A 133 -17.73 12.30 -17.05
C LEU A 133 -18.63 11.21 -16.44
N PHE A 134 -18.36 10.81 -15.19
CA PHE A 134 -18.96 9.61 -14.61
C PHE A 134 -19.97 9.88 -13.47
N HIS A 135 -20.24 11.13 -13.09
CA HIS A 135 -21.15 11.40 -11.96
C HIS A 135 -22.56 10.82 -12.14
N ASN A 136 -23.06 10.78 -13.38
CA ASN A 136 -24.37 10.23 -13.69
C ASN A 136 -24.38 8.69 -13.64
N ALA A 137 -23.34 8.04 -14.17
CA ALA A 137 -23.20 6.59 -14.15
C ALA A 137 -23.06 6.06 -12.72
N ILE A 138 -22.21 6.69 -11.91
CA ILE A 138 -21.97 6.30 -10.51
C ILE A 138 -23.26 6.39 -9.70
N ASN A 139 -24.02 7.49 -9.81
CA ASN A 139 -25.23 7.64 -9.02
C ASN A 139 -26.38 6.73 -9.45
N ARG A 140 -26.43 6.29 -10.71
CA ARG A 140 -27.41 5.32 -11.17
C ARG A 140 -27.22 3.95 -10.50
N HIS A 141 -25.98 3.58 -10.17
CA HIS A 141 -25.67 2.31 -9.51
C HIS A 141 -25.53 2.42 -7.97
N LEU A 142 -25.21 3.60 -7.43
CA LEU A 142 -25.02 3.80 -5.98
C LEU A 142 -26.28 4.21 -5.20
N SER A 143 -27.38 4.61 -5.85
CA SER A 143 -28.52 5.22 -5.15
C SER A 143 -29.31 4.27 -4.25
N SER A 144 -29.18 2.96 -4.42
CA SER A 144 -29.97 1.94 -3.74
C SER A 144 -29.14 0.93 -2.96
N ILE A 145 -27.88 1.23 -2.62
CA ILE A 145 -27.03 0.25 -1.94
C ILE A 145 -27.58 -0.03 -0.54
N ASN A 146 -28.29 -1.14 -0.41
CA ASN A 146 -28.79 -1.66 0.85
C ASN A 146 -27.75 -2.63 1.44
N LEU A 147 -27.45 -2.52 2.74
CA LEU A 147 -26.49 -3.41 3.42
C LEU A 147 -26.86 -4.88 3.26
N ARG A 148 -28.17 -5.18 3.18
CA ARG A 148 -28.67 -6.53 2.94
C ARG A 148 -28.32 -7.05 1.54
N GLU A 149 -28.46 -6.22 0.51
CA GLU A 149 -28.09 -6.57 -0.87
C GLU A 149 -26.58 -6.75 -1.03
N ILE A 150 -25.77 -5.91 -0.37
CA ILE A 150 -24.32 -6.11 -0.32
C ILE A 150 -24.01 -7.46 0.32
N MET A 151 -24.62 -7.78 1.45
CA MET A 151 -24.33 -9.02 2.16
C MET A 151 -24.74 -10.26 1.36
N HIS A 152 -25.86 -10.22 0.64
CA HIS A 152 -26.24 -11.26 -0.31
C HIS A 152 -25.25 -11.35 -1.48
N PHE A 153 -24.87 -10.24 -2.09
CA PHE A 153 -23.87 -10.20 -3.16
C PHE A 153 -22.53 -10.83 -2.74
N PHE A 154 -22.06 -10.51 -1.53
CA PHE A 154 -20.83 -11.08 -0.95
C PHE A 154 -20.92 -12.61 -0.76
N GLN A 155 -22.10 -13.13 -0.44
CA GLN A 155 -22.33 -14.57 -0.30
C GLN A 155 -22.38 -15.25 -1.66
N ASP A 156 -23.13 -14.68 -2.60
CA ASP A 156 -23.34 -15.24 -3.94
C ASP A 156 -22.06 -15.21 -4.80
N HIS A 157 -21.21 -14.19 -4.60
CA HIS A 157 -19.98 -13.96 -5.38
C HIS A 157 -18.70 -14.09 -4.53
N LYS A 158 -18.73 -14.98 -3.53
CA LYS A 158 -17.63 -15.14 -2.55
C LYS A 158 -16.25 -15.31 -3.20
N SER A 159 -16.14 -16.07 -4.30
CA SER A 159 -14.88 -16.28 -5.02
C SER A 159 -14.32 -14.99 -5.63
N TYR A 160 -15.16 -14.19 -6.30
CA TYR A 160 -14.76 -12.92 -6.89
C TYR A 160 -14.35 -11.90 -5.82
N VAL A 161 -15.05 -11.87 -4.69
CA VAL A 161 -14.70 -11.01 -3.55
C VAL A 161 -13.35 -11.39 -2.95
N LEU A 162 -13.09 -12.69 -2.76
CA LEU A 162 -11.81 -13.19 -2.26
C LEU A 162 -10.66 -12.85 -3.23
N LEU A 163 -10.86 -13.08 -4.53
CA LEU A 163 -9.87 -12.74 -5.56
C LEU A 163 -9.58 -11.24 -5.59
N SER A 164 -10.61 -10.40 -5.57
CA SER A 164 -10.47 -8.95 -5.55
C SER A 164 -9.71 -8.47 -4.30
N THR A 165 -10.05 -9.03 -3.14
CA THR A 165 -9.34 -8.76 -1.88
C THR A 165 -7.87 -9.18 -1.97
N TYR A 166 -7.59 -10.34 -2.56
CA TYR A 166 -6.23 -10.81 -2.78
C TYR A 166 -5.42 -9.86 -3.64
N LEU A 167 -5.94 -9.50 -4.81
CA LEU A 167 -5.29 -8.58 -5.74
C LEU A 167 -5.04 -7.21 -5.10
N TYR A 168 -6.02 -6.70 -4.34
CA TYR A 168 -5.88 -5.46 -3.59
C TYR A 168 -4.70 -5.50 -2.63
N PHE A 169 -4.64 -6.50 -1.75
CA PHE A 169 -3.56 -6.59 -0.76
C PHE A 169 -2.19 -6.79 -1.40
N VAL A 170 -2.08 -7.64 -2.41
CA VAL A 170 -0.81 -7.89 -3.12
C VAL A 170 -0.33 -6.63 -3.84
N PHE A 171 -1.22 -5.91 -4.52
CA PHE A 171 -0.89 -4.67 -5.22
C PHE A 171 -0.46 -3.57 -4.24
N PHE A 172 -1.23 -3.34 -3.17
CA PHE A 172 -0.87 -2.32 -2.18
C PHE A 172 0.40 -2.68 -1.41
N ALA A 173 0.63 -3.96 -1.11
CA ALA A 173 1.88 -4.40 -0.50
C ALA A 173 3.08 -4.12 -1.41
N PHE A 174 2.96 -4.36 -2.73
CA PHE A 174 3.98 -3.99 -3.71
C PHE A 174 4.25 -2.49 -3.67
N VAL A 175 3.20 -1.69 -3.84
CA VAL A 175 3.29 -0.23 -3.86
C VAL A 175 3.98 0.30 -2.60
N ILE A 176 3.56 -0.15 -1.41
CA ILE A 176 4.16 0.29 -0.14
C ILE A 176 5.63 -0.17 -0.04
N GLY A 177 5.95 -1.40 -0.46
CA GLY A 177 7.30 -1.93 -0.48
C GLY A 177 8.25 -1.09 -1.34
N TYR A 178 7.79 -0.68 -2.52
CA TYR A 178 8.51 0.19 -3.43
C TYR A 178 8.70 1.60 -2.85
N LEU A 179 7.68 2.12 -2.19
CA LEU A 179 7.67 3.50 -1.69
C LEU A 179 8.45 3.68 -0.39
N LYS A 180 8.54 2.67 0.48
CA LYS A 180 9.20 2.80 1.79
C LYS A 180 10.65 3.33 1.70
N PRO A 181 11.52 2.81 0.82
CA PRO A 181 12.86 3.35 0.62
C PRO A 181 12.91 4.85 0.28
N CYS A 182 11.89 5.39 -0.38
CA CYS A 182 11.81 6.83 -0.71
C CYS A 182 11.72 7.69 0.55
N PHE A 183 10.98 7.24 1.56
CA PHE A 183 10.77 7.96 2.82
C PHE A 183 11.87 7.75 3.86
N LYS A 184 12.74 6.76 3.67
CA LYS A 184 13.81 6.47 4.61
C LYS A 184 14.84 7.61 4.53
N SER A 185 14.96 8.40 5.60
CA SER A 185 15.92 9.53 5.73
C SER A 185 17.20 9.13 6.45
N GLN A 186 17.19 8.00 7.15
CA GLN A 186 18.32 7.44 7.86
C GLN A 186 18.56 6.02 7.38
N PHE A 187 19.78 5.70 6.99
CA PHE A 187 20.15 4.35 6.59
C PHE A 187 21.19 3.78 7.54
N ASP A 188 21.06 2.49 7.81
CA ASP A 188 22.01 1.75 8.61
C ASP A 188 23.16 1.34 7.71
N MET A 189 24.39 1.64 8.11
CA MET A 189 25.61 1.16 7.49
C MET A 189 26.26 0.13 8.40
N LEU A 190 26.69 -0.99 7.81
CA LEU A 190 27.36 -2.07 8.50
C LEU A 190 28.83 -2.11 8.03
N GLU A 191 29.74 -2.23 8.99
CA GLU A 191 31.16 -2.37 8.72
C GLU A 191 31.52 -3.85 8.44
N VAL A 192 32.11 -4.11 7.28
CA VAL A 192 32.62 -5.43 6.90
C VAL A 192 34.04 -5.26 6.35
N ASN A 193 35.03 -5.87 7.02
CA ASN A 193 36.44 -5.79 6.66
C ASN A 193 36.93 -4.33 6.48
N ASP A 194 36.72 -3.51 7.51
CA ASP A 194 37.11 -2.09 7.59
C ASP A 194 36.49 -1.20 6.48
N LYS A 195 35.37 -1.64 5.88
CA LYS A 195 34.62 -0.90 4.86
C LYS A 195 33.15 -0.82 5.23
N MET A 196 32.57 0.37 5.05
CA MET A 196 31.18 0.64 5.36
C MET A 196 30.27 0.36 4.17
N TYR A 197 29.19 -0.40 4.40
CA TYR A 197 28.18 -0.70 3.38
C TYR A 197 26.78 -0.37 3.88
N TYR A 198 25.94 0.21 3.02
CA TYR A 198 24.53 0.43 3.31
C TYR A 198 23.76 -0.89 3.39
N VAL A 199 22.97 -1.04 4.44
CA VAL A 199 22.02 -2.15 4.61
C VAL A 199 20.74 -1.81 3.84
N LEU A 200 20.58 -2.43 2.67
CA LEU A 200 19.42 -2.20 1.80
C LEU A 200 18.20 -2.99 2.26
N ALA A 201 18.41 -4.28 2.55
CA ALA A 201 17.39 -5.20 3.01
C ALA A 201 17.95 -6.20 4.02
N LYS A 202 17.08 -6.66 4.92
CA LYS A 202 17.37 -7.75 5.86
C LYS A 202 16.37 -8.87 5.62
N TYR A 203 16.89 -10.05 5.32
CA TYR A 203 16.14 -11.27 5.08
C TYR A 203 16.66 -12.35 6.01
N HIS A 204 15.85 -12.71 7.02
CA HIS A 204 16.21 -13.65 8.08
C HIS A 204 17.58 -13.34 8.75
N LYS A 205 18.64 -14.07 8.37
CA LYS A 205 20.03 -13.88 8.85
C LYS A 205 20.93 -13.14 7.86
N THR A 206 20.47 -12.91 6.64
CA THR A 206 21.25 -12.33 5.56
C THR A 206 20.89 -10.86 5.35
N PHE A 207 21.91 -10.04 5.24
CA PHE A 207 21.82 -8.64 4.82
C PHE A 207 22.23 -8.51 3.37
N ILE A 208 21.47 -7.71 2.64
CA ILE A 208 21.86 -7.23 1.31
C ILE A 208 22.51 -5.88 1.52
N LEU A 209 23.80 -5.85 1.24
CA LEU A 209 24.68 -4.71 1.43
C LEU A 209 25.05 -4.10 0.08
N SER A 210 25.23 -2.78 0.07
CA SER A 210 25.68 -2.06 -1.11
C SER A 210 26.51 -0.84 -0.74
N LYS A 211 27.39 -0.41 -1.65
CA LYS A 211 28.24 0.77 -1.40
C LYS A 211 27.49 2.08 -1.61
N GLU A 212 26.46 2.06 -2.44
CA GLU A 212 25.60 3.19 -2.80
C GLU A 212 24.14 2.75 -2.76
N LEU A 213 23.22 3.71 -2.66
CA LEU A 213 21.80 3.45 -2.40
C LEU A 213 20.96 3.17 -3.64
N VAL A 214 21.42 3.61 -4.81
CA VAL A 214 20.70 3.51 -6.09
C VAL A 214 21.73 3.21 -7.18
N ASP A 215 21.38 2.34 -8.12
CA ASP A 215 22.16 2.05 -9.33
C ASP A 215 23.49 1.30 -9.12
N ASN A 216 23.54 0.39 -8.15
CA ASN A 216 24.67 -0.50 -7.99
C ASN A 216 24.53 -1.77 -8.83
N GLY A 217 25.42 -1.95 -9.81
CA GLY A 217 25.59 -3.24 -10.48
C GLY A 217 26.15 -4.35 -9.58
N ASN A 218 26.64 -4.00 -8.38
CA ASN A 218 27.26 -4.92 -7.43
C ASN A 218 26.61 -4.85 -6.03
N PHE A 219 26.18 -6.00 -5.54
CA PHE A 219 25.61 -6.19 -4.19
C PHE A 219 26.42 -7.23 -3.43
N TYR A 220 26.46 -7.09 -2.10
CA TYR A 220 27.15 -8.02 -1.21
C TYR A 220 26.13 -8.69 -0.30
N LEU A 221 26.28 -10.00 -0.11
CA LEU A 221 25.48 -10.77 0.84
C LEU A 221 26.33 -10.98 2.09
N TYR A 222 25.78 -10.61 3.24
CA TYR A 222 26.45 -10.80 4.53
C TYR A 222 25.52 -11.51 5.50
N GLU A 223 25.93 -12.68 6.00
CA GLU A 223 25.18 -13.44 7.00
C GLU A 223 25.68 -13.09 8.40
N LEU A 224 24.75 -12.82 9.32
CA LEU A 224 25.07 -12.55 10.72
C LEU A 224 25.63 -13.80 11.40
N ASN A 225 26.91 -13.75 11.72
CA ASN A 225 27.53 -14.72 12.62
C ASN A 225 27.30 -14.27 14.08
N PRO A 226 26.60 -15.05 14.93
CA PRO A 226 26.29 -14.65 16.30
C PRO A 226 27.52 -14.43 17.20
N ASN A 227 28.69 -14.91 16.77
CA ASN A 227 29.93 -14.82 17.53
C ASN A 227 30.82 -13.63 17.11
N GLU A 228 30.38 -12.83 16.14
CA GLU A 228 31.12 -11.65 15.65
C GLU A 228 30.42 -10.35 16.05
N LEU A 229 31.19 -9.40 16.59
CA LEU A 229 30.72 -8.06 16.91
C LEU A 229 30.64 -7.24 15.62
N GLY A 230 29.41 -7.00 15.14
CA GLY A 230 29.17 -6.09 14.03
C GLY A 230 29.10 -4.63 14.50
N HIS A 231 29.81 -3.73 13.83
CA HIS A 231 29.67 -2.29 14.01
C HIS A 231 28.59 -1.74 13.05
N ILE A 232 27.63 -0.99 13.61
CA ILE A 232 26.52 -0.38 12.86
C ILE A 232 26.56 1.12 13.09
N GLN A 233 26.62 1.88 12.00
CA GLN A 233 26.50 3.33 12.02
C GLN A 233 25.20 3.76 11.35
N ILE A 234 24.43 4.62 12.02
CA ILE A 234 23.23 5.22 11.44
C ILE A 234 23.65 6.51 10.74
N VAL A 235 23.42 6.59 9.43
CA VAL A 235 23.77 7.75 8.61
C VAL A 235 22.51 8.43 8.12
N SER A 236 22.38 9.73 8.40
CA SER A 236 21.35 10.56 7.79
C SER A 236 21.76 10.91 6.36
N ILE A 237 20.89 10.63 5.40
CA ILE A 237 21.08 11.09 4.03
C ILE A 237 20.15 12.27 3.82
N ASN A 238 20.73 13.46 3.65
CA ASN A 238 20.03 14.57 3.02
C ASN A 238 19.87 14.22 1.54
N LYS A 239 18.79 13.52 1.19
CA LYS A 239 18.44 13.30 -0.21
C LYS A 239 18.09 14.65 -0.82
N SER A 240 19.00 15.23 -1.59
CA SER A 240 18.63 16.26 -2.56
C SER A 240 17.94 15.57 -3.73
N PHE A 241 16.61 15.46 -3.65
CA PHE A 241 15.75 15.21 -4.81
C PHE A 241 15.46 16.52 -5.52
#